data_AF-A0A5J4JI79-F1
#
_entry.id   AF-A0A5J4JI79-F1
#
_cell.length_a   1.000
_cell.length_b   1.000
_cell.length_c   1.000
_cell.angle_alpha   90.00
_cell.angle_beta   90.00
_cell.angle_gamma   90.00
#
_symmetry.space_group_name_H-M   'P 1'
#
loop_
_entity.id
_entity.type
_entity.pdbx_description
1 polymer ?
#
loop_
_entity_poly.entity_id
_entity_poly.type
_entity_poly.pdbx_seq_one_letter_code
_entity_poly.pdbx_strand_id
1 'polypeptide(L)'
;MYGMTASTPLSLVSMIRSHLDGLDRGKQLRLRAKAGYPMIGCDVRVVRKNDEEVAHDGKEIGEVAVRSHGVMLGYWKNPEETMKTIRNGRLYTGDMATVDEYGYIDIVDRKKDIIISGGENIPSIEVAI
;
A
#
# COMPACT_ATOMS: atom_id res chain seq x y z
N MET A 1 -10.34 -3.21 3.49
CA MET A 1 -9.56 -3.15 4.76
C MET A 1 -8.29 -3.93 4.52
N TYR A 2 -7.16 -3.40 4.96
CA TYR A 2 -5.85 -4.02 4.78
C TYR A 2 -4.97 -3.80 6.02
N GLY A 3 -4.14 -4.78 6.32
CA GLY A 3 -3.14 -4.73 7.38
C GLY A 3 -2.44 -6.07 7.53
N MET A 4 -1.50 -6.14 8.46
CA MET A 4 -0.73 -7.35 8.75
C MET A 4 -0.33 -7.41 10.21
N THR A 5 0.00 -8.61 10.70
CA THR A 5 0.46 -8.81 12.09
C THR A 5 1.65 -7.91 12.44
N ALA A 6 2.52 -7.63 11.46
CA ALA A 6 3.70 -6.79 11.62
C ALA A 6 3.42 -5.28 11.72
N SER A 7 2.20 -4.81 11.43
CA SER A 7 1.85 -3.38 11.39
C SER A 7 0.72 -2.96 12.32
N THR A 8 0.29 -3.86 13.22
CA THR A 8 -1.06 -3.85 13.86
C THR A 8 -2.15 -4.11 12.81
N PRO A 9 -3.12 -5.01 13.05
CA PRO A 9 -3.88 -5.70 11.99
C PRO A 9 -4.70 -4.80 11.05
N LEU A 10 -4.87 -3.52 11.37
CA LEU A 10 -5.59 -2.55 10.56
C LEU A 10 -4.67 -1.37 10.26
N SER A 11 -4.28 -1.21 9.00
CA SER A 11 -3.49 -0.07 8.51
C SER A 11 -4.30 0.79 7.55
N LEU A 12 -5.21 0.19 6.78
CA LEU A 12 -6.11 0.87 5.84
C LEU A 12 -7.58 0.53 6.09
N VAL A 13 -8.44 1.53 5.96
CA VAL A 13 -9.90 1.40 6.04
C VAL A 13 -10.54 1.72 4.69
N SER A 14 -11.43 0.84 4.24
CA SER A 14 -12.17 1.02 2.98
C SER A 14 -13.58 1.52 3.30
N MET A 15 -13.70 2.82 3.46
CA MET A 15 -14.97 3.53 3.66
C MET A 15 -15.06 4.66 2.64
N ILE A 16 -16.25 5.12 2.29
CA ILE A 16 -16.41 6.33 1.48
C ILE A 16 -16.24 7.55 2.40
N ARG A 17 -15.31 8.45 2.05
CA ARG A 17 -15.16 9.72 2.77
C ARG A 17 -16.35 10.63 2.50
N SER A 18 -16.76 11.43 3.49
CA SER A 18 -17.96 12.28 3.41
C SER A 18 -17.97 13.22 2.20
N HIS A 19 -16.82 13.77 1.79
CA HIS A 19 -16.72 14.64 0.61
C HIS A 19 -16.84 13.90 -0.73
N LEU A 20 -16.88 12.56 -0.73
CA LEU A 20 -17.04 11.70 -1.91
C LEU A 20 -18.41 11.02 -1.98
N ASP A 21 -19.31 11.30 -1.03
CA ASP A 21 -20.62 10.65 -0.97
C ASP A 21 -21.56 11.08 -2.11
N GLY A 22 -21.28 12.23 -2.73
CA GLY A 22 -21.98 12.70 -3.93
C GLY A 22 -21.56 12.04 -5.24
N LEU A 23 -20.55 11.16 -5.22
CA LEU A 23 -20.12 10.45 -6.43
C LEU A 23 -21.18 9.45 -6.89
N ASP A 24 -21.23 9.21 -8.20
CA ASP A 24 -22.03 8.14 -8.80
C ASP A 24 -21.78 6.79 -8.11
N ARG A 25 -22.83 5.95 -8.07
CA ARG A 25 -22.82 4.64 -7.42
C ARG A 25 -21.71 3.74 -7.94
N GLY A 26 -21.44 3.75 -9.25
CA GLY A 26 -20.35 2.98 -9.85
C GLY A 26 -18.98 3.42 -9.32
N LYS A 27 -18.74 4.73 -9.19
CA LYS A 27 -17.51 5.26 -8.60
C LYS A 27 -17.37 4.89 -7.12
N GLN A 28 -18.45 5.01 -6.34
CA GLN A 28 -18.44 4.59 -4.93
C GLN A 28 -18.12 3.09 -4.77
N LEU A 29 -18.68 2.24 -5.64
CA LEU A 29 -18.39 0.81 -5.62
C LEU A 29 -16.91 0.53 -5.91
N ARG A 30 -16.31 1.23 -6.87
CA ARG A 30 -14.87 1.13 -7.16
C ARG A 30 -14.01 1.54 -5.96
N LEU A 31 -14.33 2.66 -5.30
CA LEU A 31 -13.61 3.10 -4.10
C LEU A 31 -13.72 2.10 -2.94
N ARG A 32 -14.88 1.46 -2.76
CA ARG A 32 -15.07 0.41 -1.74
C ARG A 32 -14.31 -0.89 -2.04
N ALA A 33 -14.03 -1.18 -3.30
CA ALA A 33 -13.27 -2.37 -3.69
C ALA A 33 -11.78 -2.25 -3.34
N LYS A 34 -11.27 -1.02 -3.20
CA LYS A 34 -9.86 -0.76 -2.85
C LYS A 34 -9.54 -1.11 -1.40
N ALA A 35 -8.25 -1.25 -1.11
CA ALA A 35 -7.76 -1.48 0.24
C ALA A 35 -8.16 -0.34 1.19
N GLY A 36 -8.15 0.89 0.68
CA GLY A 36 -8.74 2.05 1.32
C GLY A 36 -7.74 3.18 1.54
N TYR A 37 -7.92 3.96 2.60
CA TYR A 37 -7.00 5.04 2.98
C TYR A 37 -6.44 4.81 4.40
N PRO A 38 -5.35 5.51 4.79
CA PRO A 38 -4.73 5.34 6.10
C PRO A 38 -5.71 5.50 7.25
N MET A 39 -5.72 4.53 8.17
CA MET A 39 -6.49 4.62 9.42
C MET A 39 -5.89 5.70 10.33
N ILE A 40 -6.71 6.25 11.23
CA ILE A 40 -6.23 7.18 12.26
C ILE A 40 -5.10 6.52 13.06
N GLY A 41 -3.97 7.23 13.21
CA GLY A 41 -2.78 6.73 13.90
C GLY A 41 -1.84 5.87 13.04
N CYS A 42 -2.16 5.65 11.76
CA CYS A 42 -1.31 5.00 10.78
C CYS A 42 -0.85 6.01 9.72
N ASP A 43 0.47 6.17 9.56
CA ASP A 43 1.07 6.85 8.42
C ASP A 43 1.46 5.79 7.39
N VAL A 44 0.63 5.63 6.35
CA VAL A 44 0.86 4.68 5.25
C VAL A 44 1.16 5.46 3.98
N ARG A 45 2.24 5.08 3.31
CA ARG A 45 2.67 5.66 2.03
C ARG A 45 2.91 4.57 1.02
N VAL A 46 2.82 4.91 -0.25
CA VAL A 46 3.23 4.07 -1.37
C VAL A 46 4.45 4.74 -2.00
N VAL A 47 5.61 4.08 -1.94
CA VAL A 47 6.89 4.69 -2.27
C VAL A 47 7.63 3.96 -3.38
N ARG A 48 8.33 4.74 -4.21
CA ARG A 48 9.28 4.25 -5.22
C ARG A 48 10.54 3.68 -4.57
N LYS A 49 11.44 3.13 -5.40
CA LYS A 49 12.75 2.62 -4.97
C LYS A 49 13.64 3.68 -4.31
N ASN A 50 13.48 4.96 -4.65
CA ASN A 50 14.20 6.09 -4.07
C ASN A 50 13.52 6.65 -2.80
N ASP A 51 12.53 5.94 -2.24
CA ASP A 51 11.74 6.32 -1.07
C ASP A 51 10.85 7.58 -1.24
N GLU A 52 10.70 8.09 -2.46
CA GLU A 52 9.71 9.13 -2.78
C GLU A 52 8.31 8.54 -2.99
N GLU A 53 7.27 9.30 -2.66
CA GLU A 53 5.88 8.88 -2.88
C GLU A 53 5.53 8.82 -4.37
N VAL A 54 4.75 7.81 -4.74
CA VAL A 54 4.21 7.67 -6.10
C VAL A 54 3.21 8.79 -6.42
N ALA A 55 2.98 9.03 -7.71
CA ALA A 55 1.91 9.91 -8.14
C ALA A 55 0.54 9.37 -7.72
N HIS A 56 -0.36 10.30 -7.35
CA HIS A 56 -1.74 9.99 -7.01
C HIS A 56 -2.63 9.91 -8.27
N ASP A 57 -2.20 9.10 -9.24
CA ASP A 57 -2.85 8.96 -10.56
C ASP A 57 -3.54 7.60 -10.76
N GLY A 58 -3.43 6.71 -9.77
CA GLY A 58 -3.95 5.35 -9.78
C GLY A 58 -3.17 4.38 -10.67
N LYS A 59 -2.03 4.81 -11.22
CA LYS A 59 -1.25 4.04 -12.21
C LYS A 59 0.15 3.72 -11.71
N GLU A 60 0.81 4.68 -11.06
CA GLU A 60 2.18 4.48 -10.64
C GLU A 60 2.27 3.49 -9.47
N ILE A 61 3.04 2.43 -9.67
CA ILE A 61 3.19 1.33 -8.71
C ILE A 61 4.39 1.59 -7.79
N GLY A 62 4.17 1.50 -6.49
CA GLY A 62 5.20 1.58 -5.46
C GLY A 62 4.97 0.57 -4.34
N GLU A 63 5.91 0.49 -3.41
CA GLU A 63 5.85 -0.39 -2.24
C GLU A 63 5.12 0.31 -1.09
N VAL A 64 4.24 -0.41 -0.41
CA VAL A 64 3.54 0.09 0.78
C VAL A 64 4.52 0.16 1.96
N ALA A 65 4.64 1.35 2.54
CA ALA A 65 5.47 1.64 3.71
C ALA A 65 4.61 2.17 4.85
N VAL A 66 4.61 1.47 5.99
CA VAL A 66 3.74 1.76 7.14
C VAL A 66 4.55 2.24 8.33
N ARG A 67 4.14 3.34 8.95
CA ARG A 67 4.59 3.77 10.27
C ARG A 67 3.38 3.92 11.18
N SER A 68 3.38 3.20 12.30
CA SER A 68 2.36 3.28 13.34
C SER A 68 2.99 2.92 14.69
N HIS A 69 2.30 3.20 15.78
CA HIS A 69 2.76 2.83 17.13
C HIS A 69 2.85 1.31 17.34
N GLY A 70 2.17 0.52 16.52
CA GLY A 70 2.18 -0.92 16.64
C GLY A 70 2.82 -1.63 15.44
N VAL A 71 3.72 -0.95 14.73
CA VAL A 71 4.70 -1.62 13.86
C VAL A 71 5.61 -2.49 14.73
N MET A 72 5.92 -3.70 14.26
CA MET A 72 6.82 -4.63 14.95
C MET A 72 8.19 -3.98 15.24
N LEU A 73 8.84 -4.39 16.33
CA LEU A 73 10.19 -3.94 16.66
C LEU A 73 11.27 -4.54 15.76
N GLY A 74 10.96 -5.64 15.08
CA GLY A 74 11.86 -6.38 14.22
C GLY A 74 11.61 -7.88 14.28
N TYR A 75 12.37 -8.61 13.47
CA TYR A 75 12.37 -10.07 13.47
C TYR A 75 13.24 -10.62 14.60
N TRP A 76 12.71 -11.63 15.30
CA TRP A 76 13.43 -12.28 16.39
C TRP A 76 14.74 -12.91 15.93
N LYS A 77 15.85 -12.52 16.58
CA LYS A 77 17.22 -12.99 16.26
C LYS A 77 17.65 -12.80 14.80
N ASN A 78 17.02 -11.89 14.06
CA ASN A 78 17.38 -11.60 12.67
C ASN A 78 17.52 -10.08 12.44
N PRO A 79 18.63 -9.48 12.92
CA PRO A 79 18.86 -8.04 12.80
C PRO A 79 19.04 -7.60 11.34
N GLU A 80 19.61 -8.44 10.48
CA GLU A 80 19.80 -8.13 9.06
C GLU A 80 18.47 -7.94 8.34
N GLU A 81 17.54 -8.89 8.47
CA GLU A 81 16.21 -8.74 7.88
C GLU A 81 15.42 -7.60 8.54
N THR A 82 15.61 -7.39 9.84
CA THR A 82 15.00 -6.25 10.55
C THR A 82 15.41 -4.91 9.94
N MET A 83 16.71 -4.70 9.68
CA MET A 83 17.21 -3.47 9.07
C MET A 83 16.77 -3.29 7.61
N LYS A 84 16.58 -4.39 6.87
CA LYS A 84 16.05 -4.33 5.50
C LYS A 84 14.57 -3.95 5.47
N THR A 85 13.78 -4.51 6.37
CA THR A 85 12.31 -4.34 6.38
C THR A 85 11.89 -3.08 7.12
N ILE A 86 12.60 -2.66 8.17
CA ILE A 86 12.31 -1.43 8.91
C ILE A 86 13.38 -0.39 8.58
N ARG A 87 13.03 0.59 7.74
CA ARG A 87 13.92 1.68 7.34
C ARG A 87 13.32 3.01 7.76
N ASN A 88 14.10 3.88 8.39
CA ASN A 88 13.65 5.21 8.85
C ASN A 88 12.35 5.18 9.69
N GLY A 89 12.17 4.13 10.49
CA GLY A 89 10.98 3.93 11.32
C GLY A 89 9.71 3.55 10.54
N ARG A 90 9.83 3.13 9.29
CA ARG A 90 8.76 2.58 8.45
C ARG A 90 9.00 1.11 8.17
N LEU A 91 7.95 0.32 8.30
CA LEU A 91 7.87 -1.06 7.83
C LEU A 91 7.57 -1.06 6.33
N TYR A 92 8.49 -1.58 5.54
CA TYR A 92 8.29 -1.87 4.13
C TYR A 92 7.67 -3.25 4.00
N THR A 93 6.43 -3.30 3.52
CA THR A 93 5.60 -4.49 3.62
C THR A 93 5.90 -5.53 2.55
N GLY A 94 6.57 -5.13 1.46
CA GLY A 94 6.67 -5.92 0.24
C GLY A 94 5.37 -6.00 -0.57
N ASP A 95 4.29 -5.34 -0.15
CA ASP A 95 3.08 -5.16 -0.94
C ASP A 95 3.25 -4.01 -1.90
N MET A 96 2.80 -4.21 -3.13
CA MET A 96 2.88 -3.22 -4.20
C MET A 96 1.50 -2.65 -4.44
N ALA A 97 1.42 -1.34 -4.60
CA ALA A 97 0.16 -0.62 -4.65
C ALA A 97 0.23 0.59 -5.57
N THR A 98 -0.93 1.11 -5.97
CA THR A 98 -1.10 2.44 -6.56
C THR A 98 -1.92 3.33 -5.64
N VAL A 99 -1.86 4.64 -5.85
CA VAL A 99 -2.67 5.62 -5.12
C VAL A 99 -3.47 6.43 -6.11
N ASP A 100 -4.78 6.54 -5.93
CA ASP A 100 -5.62 7.35 -6.80
C ASP A 100 -5.70 8.83 -6.41
N GLU A 101 -6.38 9.62 -7.24
CA GLU A 101 -6.61 11.05 -7.04
C GLU A 101 -7.31 11.40 -5.72
N TYR A 102 -8.02 10.44 -5.11
CA TYR A 102 -8.70 10.60 -3.83
C TYR A 102 -7.85 10.12 -2.64
N GLY A 103 -6.63 9.63 -2.89
CA GLY A 103 -5.73 9.08 -1.89
C GLY A 103 -6.09 7.67 -1.43
N TYR A 104 -6.91 6.94 -2.19
CA TYR A 104 -7.18 5.52 -1.92
C TYR A 104 -6.06 4.67 -2.51
N ILE A 105 -5.56 3.78 -1.66
CA ILE A 105 -4.53 2.81 -1.96
C ILE A 105 -5.21 1.54 -2.50
N ASP A 106 -4.70 1.07 -3.64
CA ASP A 106 -5.13 -0.18 -4.27
C ASP A 106 -3.94 -1.14 -4.32
N ILE A 107 -4.09 -2.34 -3.74
CA ILE A 107 -3.00 -3.33 -3.70
C ILE A 107 -3.02 -4.09 -5.01
N VAL A 108 -1.93 -4.03 -5.76
CA VAL A 108 -1.85 -4.61 -7.11
C VAL A 108 -1.07 -5.91 -7.16
N ASP A 109 -0.05 -6.07 -6.32
CA ASP A 109 0.80 -7.27 -6.33
C ASP A 109 1.69 -7.40 -5.08
N ARG A 110 2.50 -8.46 -5.01
CA ARG A 110 3.67 -8.59 -4.12
C ARG A 110 4.95 -8.26 -4.87
N LYS A 111 5.88 -7.60 -4.19
CA LYS A 111 7.21 -7.26 -4.73
C LYS A 111 8.00 -8.45 -5.26
N LYS A 112 7.78 -9.65 -4.71
CA LYS A 112 8.43 -10.89 -5.16
C LYS A 112 7.82 -11.48 -6.44
N ASP A 113 6.59 -11.07 -6.77
CA ASP A 113 5.79 -11.63 -7.86
C ASP A 113 5.68 -10.67 -9.07
N ILE A 114 6.28 -9.46 -8.99
CA ILE A 114 6.36 -8.55 -10.14
C ILE A 114 7.35 -9.09 -11.18
N ILE A 115 6.87 -9.31 -12.40
CA ILE A 115 7.70 -9.56 -13.58
C ILE A 115 8.06 -8.21 -14.20
N ILE A 116 9.35 -7.85 -14.17
CA ILE A 116 9.86 -6.65 -14.85
C ILE A 116 10.14 -7.03 -16.30
N SER A 117 9.31 -6.55 -17.24
CA SER A 117 9.55 -6.70 -18.68
C SER A 117 9.85 -5.33 -19.28
N GLY A 118 11.03 -5.16 -19.88
CA GLY A 118 11.37 -3.95 -20.65
C GLY A 118 11.45 -2.61 -19.88
N GLY A 119 11.36 -2.61 -18.55
CA GLY A 119 11.34 -1.40 -17.72
C GLY A 119 9.95 -0.98 -17.24
N GLU A 120 8.90 -1.69 -17.65
CA GLU A 120 7.55 -1.52 -17.14
C GLU A 120 7.25 -2.60 -16.09
N ASN A 121 6.67 -2.20 -14.96
CA ASN A 121 6.21 -3.12 -13.93
C ASN A 121 4.87 -3.69 -14.38
N ILE A 122 4.82 -4.96 -14.79
CA ILE A 122 3.56 -5.63 -15.14
C ILE A 122 3.08 -6.36 -13.87
N PRO A 123 1.97 -5.93 -13.25
CA PRO A 123 1.41 -6.64 -12.11
C PRO A 123 0.80 -7.97 -12.56
N SER A 124 1.02 -9.04 -11.78
CA SER A 124 0.54 -10.39 -12.09
C SER A 124 -0.98 -10.48 -12.22
N ILE A 125 -1.73 -9.56 -11.59
CA ILE A 125 -3.18 -9.49 -11.69
C ILE A 125 -3.68 -9.13 -13.10
N GLU A 126 -2.85 -8.47 -13.92
CA GLU A 126 -3.19 -8.06 -15.28
C GLU A 126 -3.03 -9.23 -16.29
N VAL A 127 -2.26 -10.26 -15.93
CA VAL A 127 -1.99 -11.43 -16.79
C VAL A 127 -3.03 -12.56 -16.57
N ALA A 128 -3.92 -12.44 -15.59
CA ALA A 128 -4.85 -13.49 -15.19
C ALA A 128 -6.22 -13.48 -15.92
N ILE A 129 -6.31 -12.93 -17.14
CA ILE A 129 -7.54 -12.88 -17.96
C ILE A 129 -7.37 -13.53 -19.33
#